data_AF-A0A1W9QT30-F1
#
_entry.id   AF-A0A1W9QT30-F1
#
_cell.length_a   1.000
_cell.length_b   1.000
_cell.length_c   1.000
_cell.angle_alpha   90.00
_cell.angle_beta   90.00
_cell.angle_gamma   90.00
#
_symmetry.space_group_name_H-M   'P 1'
#
loop_
_entity.id
_entity.type
_entity.pdbx_description
1 polymer ?
#
loop_
_entity_poly.entity_id
_entity_poly.type
_entity_poly.pdbx_seq_one_letter_code
_entity_poly.pdbx_strand_id
1 'polypeptide(L)'
;AFHVWNMSTEMVQSLIFVKLIVAGHGTIYNTRNNDWFFKSPGPSKQLWMSSLASAVIGTLIGVYGFLIAPVGWKWGLFVWGYAFVWFLFNDIVKRLVIRFYKKRGELDI
;
A
#
# COMPACT_ATOMS: atom_id res chain seq x y z
N ALA A 1 -3.07 -28.55 0.39
CA ALA A 1 -2.61 -27.16 0.25
C ALA A 1 -1.68 -26.83 1.41
N PHE A 2 -0.55 -26.16 1.18
CA PHE A 2 0.40 -25.82 2.24
C PHE A 2 -0.16 -24.71 3.15
N HIS A 3 -0.74 -25.07 4.30
CA HIS A 3 -1.17 -24.11 5.32
C HIS A 3 0.00 -23.75 6.25
N VAL A 4 0.94 -22.94 5.76
CA VAL A 4 2.13 -22.52 6.54
C VAL A 4 1.74 -21.82 7.85
N TRP A 5 0.58 -21.16 7.87
CA TRP A 5 0.07 -20.39 9.01
C TRP A 5 -1.22 -20.93 9.63
N ASN A 6 -1.68 -22.13 9.25
CA ASN A 6 -2.95 -22.72 9.71
C ASN A 6 -4.17 -21.78 9.60
N MET A 7 -4.18 -20.89 8.61
CA MET A 7 -5.31 -20.00 8.35
C MET A 7 -6.35 -20.69 7.47
N SER A 8 -7.63 -20.41 7.72
CA SER A 8 -8.72 -20.77 6.80
C SER A 8 -8.60 -19.98 5.51
N THR A 9 -9.11 -20.54 4.41
CA THR A 9 -9.12 -19.86 3.10
C THR A 9 -9.84 -18.51 3.16
N GLU A 10 -10.93 -18.44 3.92
CA GLU A 10 -11.74 -17.22 4.11
C GLU A 10 -10.95 -16.11 4.82
N MET A 11 -10.13 -16.49 5.81
CA MET A 11 -9.25 -15.56 6.51
C MET A 11 -8.17 -15.04 5.56
N VAL A 12 -7.58 -15.90 4.72
CA VAL A 12 -6.59 -15.49 3.71
C VAL A 12 -7.21 -14.54 2.69
N GLN A 13 -8.43 -14.81 2.22
CA GLN A 13 -9.16 -13.91 1.31
C GLN A 13 -9.38 -12.53 1.95
N SER A 14 -9.74 -12.51 3.23
CA SER A 14 -9.97 -11.28 3.99
C SER A 14 -8.65 -10.51 4.23
N LEU A 15 -7.54 -11.21 4.45
CA LEU A 15 -6.20 -10.60 4.52
C LEU A 15 -5.79 -9.95 3.19
N ILE A 16 -6.06 -10.64 2.08
CA ILE A 16 -5.77 -10.12 0.74
C ILE A 16 -6.63 -8.89 0.46
N PHE A 17 -7.90 -8.89 0.83
CA PHE A 17 -8.78 -7.73 0.74
C PHE A 17 -8.19 -6.50 1.46
N VAL A 18 -7.81 -6.65 2.74
CA VAL A 18 -7.18 -5.55 3.51
C VAL A 18 -5.88 -5.10 2.85
N LYS A 19 -5.05 -6.04 2.39
CA LYS A 19 -3.76 -5.73 1.73
C LYS A 19 -3.96 -4.94 0.45
N LEU A 20 -4.88 -5.32 -0.41
CA LEU A 20 -5.13 -4.65 -1.69
C LEU A 20 -5.64 -3.23 -1.47
N ILE A 21 -6.53 -3.04 -0.50
CA ILE A 21 -7.01 -1.70 -0.14
C ILE A 21 -5.87 -0.81 0.32
N VAL A 22 -5.03 -1.26 1.26
CA VAL A 22 -3.98 -0.40 1.83
C VAL A 22 -2.84 -0.17 0.83
N ALA A 23 -2.33 -1.24 0.22
CA ALA A 23 -1.19 -1.15 -0.70
C ALA A 23 -1.56 -0.44 -2.01
N GLY A 24 -2.80 -0.58 -2.49
CA GLY A 24 -3.26 0.06 -3.73
C GLY A 24 -3.13 1.57 -3.70
N HIS A 25 -3.51 2.21 -2.58
CA HIS A 25 -3.36 3.66 -2.41
C HIS A 25 -1.88 4.09 -2.39
N GLY A 26 -1.02 3.30 -1.74
CA GLY A 26 0.43 3.54 -1.73
C GLY A 26 1.05 3.50 -3.14
N THR A 27 0.58 2.60 -4.00
CA THR A 27 1.04 2.54 -5.40
C THR A 27 0.66 3.80 -6.18
N ILE A 28 -0.59 4.24 -6.09
CA ILE A 28 -1.05 5.48 -6.75
C ILE A 28 -0.19 6.68 -6.34
N TYR A 29 0.21 6.72 -5.06
CA TYR A 29 1.08 7.75 -4.53
C TYR A 29 2.50 7.70 -5.09
N ASN A 30 3.07 6.51 -5.22
CA ASN A 30 4.41 6.33 -5.78
C ASN A 30 4.47 6.69 -7.27
N THR A 31 3.38 6.49 -8.02
CA THR A 31 3.32 6.79 -9.46
C THR A 31 2.87 8.20 -9.78
N ARG A 32 2.44 9.01 -8.79
CA ARG A 32 1.99 10.39 -9.02
C ARG A 32 3.11 11.29 -9.54
N ASN A 33 4.35 11.08 -9.07
CA ASN A 33 5.48 11.93 -9.39
C ASN A 33 6.78 11.13 -9.60
N ASN A 34 7.69 11.71 -10.40
CA ASN A 34 9.03 11.17 -10.67
C ASN A 34 10.05 11.54 -9.57
N ASP A 35 9.63 12.33 -8.59
CA ASP A 35 10.43 12.69 -7.43
C ASP A 35 9.99 11.92 -6.19
N TRP A 36 10.61 12.19 -5.04
CA TRP A 36 10.23 11.59 -3.76
C TRP A 36 8.76 11.89 -3.46
N PHE A 37 8.07 10.93 -2.84
CA PHE A 37 6.68 11.12 -2.45
C PHE A 37 6.48 12.35 -1.54
N PHE A 38 7.43 12.57 -0.62
CA PHE A 38 7.41 13.68 0.35
C PHE A 38 7.85 15.03 -0.23
N LYS A 39 8.30 15.08 -1.48
CA LYS A 39 8.72 16.34 -2.11
C LYS A 39 7.50 17.13 -2.59
N SER A 40 7.52 18.43 -2.36
CA SER A 40 6.51 19.35 -2.87
C SER A 40 6.49 19.37 -4.41
N PRO A 41 5.31 19.42 -5.07
CA PRO A 41 3.96 19.44 -4.48
C PRO A 41 3.50 18.04 -4.03
N GLY A 42 3.05 17.96 -2.77
CA GLY A 42 2.46 16.77 -2.17
C GLY A 42 1.14 16.33 -2.86
N PRO A 43 0.55 15.20 -2.47
CA PRO A 43 -0.75 14.80 -3.01
C PRO A 43 -1.79 15.88 -2.69
N SER A 44 -2.76 16.06 -3.58
CA SER A 44 -3.89 16.96 -3.28
C SER A 44 -4.58 16.50 -1.99
N LYS A 45 -5.03 17.46 -1.17
CA LYS A 45 -5.69 17.14 0.11
C LYS A 45 -6.87 16.20 -0.07
N GLN A 46 -7.62 16.36 -1.17
CA GLN A 46 -8.75 15.50 -1.51
C GLN A 46 -8.31 14.06 -1.79
N LEU A 47 -7.29 13.86 -2.62
CA LEU A 47 -6.79 12.51 -2.91
C LEU A 47 -6.28 11.83 -1.62
N TRP A 48 -5.53 12.56 -0.80
CA TRP A 48 -5.00 12.02 0.44
C TRP A 48 -6.11 11.63 1.44
N MET A 49 -7.06 12.52 1.68
CA MET A 49 -8.16 12.27 2.62
C MET A 49 -9.07 11.14 2.16
N SER A 50 -9.45 11.10 0.87
CA SER A 50 -10.32 10.05 0.35
C SER A 50 -9.66 8.67 0.45
N SER A 51 -8.39 8.56 0.05
CA SER A 51 -7.64 7.31 0.16
C SER A 51 -7.49 6.85 1.61
N LEU A 52 -7.15 7.75 2.53
CA LEU A 52 -6.98 7.40 3.94
C LEU A 52 -8.31 6.95 4.55
N ALA A 53 -9.41 7.67 4.28
CA ALA A 53 -10.74 7.31 4.76
C ALA A 53 -11.18 5.94 4.22
N SER A 54 -11.06 5.70 2.91
CA SER A 54 -11.40 4.41 2.31
C SER A 54 -10.52 3.28 2.85
N ALA A 55 -9.23 3.50 3.06
CA ALA A 55 -8.32 2.51 3.62
C ALA A 55 -8.67 2.16 5.07
N VAL A 56 -8.98 3.16 5.90
CA VAL A 56 -9.40 2.95 7.29
C VAL A 56 -10.72 2.21 7.33
N ILE A 57 -11.74 2.65 6.59
CA ILE A 57 -13.06 1.99 6.55
C ILE A 57 -12.91 0.54 6.08
N GLY A 58 -12.18 0.30 4.99
CA GLY A 58 -11.92 -1.05 4.48
C GLY A 58 -11.16 -1.94 5.47
N THR A 59 -10.21 -1.37 6.21
CA THR A 59 -9.50 -2.09 7.27
C THR A 59 -10.43 -2.46 8.41
N LEU A 60 -11.31 -1.54 8.85
CA LEU A 60 -12.30 -1.82 9.90
C LEU A 60 -13.26 -2.94 9.48
N ILE A 61 -13.71 -2.95 8.21
CA ILE A 61 -14.52 -4.02 7.63
C ILE A 61 -13.80 -5.37 7.75
N GLY A 62 -12.52 -5.45 7.36
CA GLY A 62 -11.74 -6.69 7.43
C GLY A 62 -11.36 -7.11 8.86
N VAL A 63 -11.08 -6.16 9.74
CA VAL A 63 -10.71 -6.44 11.14
C VAL A 63 -11.90 -6.99 11.92
N TYR A 64 -13.08 -6.38 11.79
CA TYR A 64 -14.28 -6.79 12.50
C TYR A 64 -15.10 -7.88 11.78
N GLY A 65 -14.80 -8.16 10.51
CA GLY A 65 -15.47 -9.22 9.75
C GLY A 65 -16.87 -8.85 9.26
N PHE A 66 -17.05 -7.61 8.78
CA PHE A 66 -18.32 -7.22 8.17
C PHE A 66 -18.43 -7.82 6.76
N LEU A 67 -19.33 -8.81 6.58
CA LEU A 67 -19.55 -9.58 5.33
C LEU A 67 -18.37 -10.46 4.86
N ILE A 68 -17.24 -10.45 5.58
CA ILE A 68 -16.04 -11.26 5.32
C ILE A 68 -15.50 -11.84 6.62
N ALA A 69 -14.59 -12.82 6.55
CA ALA A 69 -14.04 -13.42 7.76
C ALA A 69 -13.19 -12.40 8.56
N PRO A 70 -13.36 -12.32 9.89
CA PRO A 70 -12.63 -11.37 10.71
C PRO A 70 -11.13 -11.73 10.75
N VAL A 71 -10.31 -10.78 10.34
CA VAL A 71 -8.84 -10.90 10.34
C VAL A 71 -8.22 -10.50 11.69
N GLY A 72 -8.89 -9.64 12.45
CA GLY A 72 -8.42 -9.11 13.72
C GLY A 72 -7.30 -8.05 13.58
N TRP A 73 -7.13 -7.26 14.64
CA TRP A 73 -6.19 -6.13 14.65
C TRP A 73 -4.73 -6.53 14.46
N LYS A 74 -4.31 -7.68 15.01
CA LYS A 74 -2.93 -8.18 14.89
C LYS A 74 -2.50 -8.26 13.43
N TRP A 75 -3.33 -8.89 12.61
CA TRP A 75 -3.04 -9.06 11.20
C TRP A 75 -3.37 -7.82 10.37
N GLY A 76 -4.41 -7.06 10.74
CA GLY A 76 -4.71 -5.78 10.09
C GLY A 76 -3.53 -4.80 10.18
N LEU A 77 -2.98 -4.59 11.39
CA LEU A 77 -1.81 -3.73 11.60
C LEU A 77 -0.54 -4.30 10.95
N PHE A 78 -0.37 -5.62 10.95
CA PHE A 78 0.74 -6.26 10.24
C PHE A 78 0.70 -5.94 8.73
N VAL A 79 -0.47 -6.01 8.10
CA VAL A 79 -0.66 -5.68 6.69
C VAL A 79 -0.37 -4.20 6.42
N TRP A 80 -0.79 -3.31 7.31
CA TRP A 80 -0.47 -1.87 7.23
C TRP A 80 1.04 -1.62 7.30
N GLY A 81 1.71 -2.21 8.29
CA GLY A 81 3.17 -2.09 8.43
C GLY A 81 3.90 -2.63 7.20
N TYR A 82 3.49 -3.81 6.72
CA TYR A 82 4.02 -4.40 5.48
C TYR A 82 3.83 -3.47 4.28
N ALA A 83 2.62 -2.95 4.07
CA ALA A 83 2.31 -2.05 2.95
C ALA A 83 3.12 -0.76 3.03
N PHE A 84 3.30 -0.20 4.23
CA PHE A 84 4.09 1.01 4.43
C PHE A 84 5.59 0.79 4.15
N VAL A 85 6.15 -0.34 4.58
CA VAL A 85 7.53 -0.72 4.25
C VAL A 85 7.71 -0.84 2.74
N TRP A 86 6.80 -1.51 2.05
CA TRP A 86 6.85 -1.64 0.60
C TRP A 86 6.64 -0.31 -0.13
N PHE A 87 5.79 0.56 0.39
CA PHE A 87 5.60 1.90 -0.13
C PHE A 87 6.91 2.68 -0.14
N LEU A 88 7.62 2.72 0.99
CA LEU A 88 8.93 3.38 1.12
C LEU A 88 9.99 2.73 0.21
N PHE A 89 10.06 1.40 0.20
CA PHE A 89 10.98 0.66 -0.65
C PHE A 89 10.80 1.03 -2.13
N ASN A 90 9.55 1.05 -2.60
CA ASN A 90 9.26 1.41 -3.99
C ASN A 90 9.60 2.88 -4.30
N ASP A 91 9.39 3.81 -3.37
CA ASP A 91 9.76 5.22 -3.57
C ASP A 91 11.29 5.38 -3.70
N ILE A 92 12.06 4.64 -2.88
CA ILE A 92 13.53 4.60 -2.95
C ILE A 92 13.99 4.01 -4.29
N VAL A 93 13.47 2.84 -4.68
CA VAL A 93 13.86 2.16 -5.93
C VAL A 93 13.55 3.04 -7.14
N LYS A 94 12.34 3.63 -7.20
CA LYS A 94 11.94 4.59 -8.24
C LYS A 94 13.00 5.70 -8.38
N ARG A 95 13.42 6.30 -7.27
CA ARG A 95 14.40 7.39 -7.28
C ARG A 95 15.79 6.97 -7.73
N LEU A 96 16.23 5.78 -7.32
CA LEU A 96 17.51 5.22 -7.78
C LEU A 96 17.51 4.99 -9.29
N VAL A 97 16.43 4.39 -9.81
CA VAL A 97 16.27 4.10 -11.24
C VAL A 97 16.25 5.40 -12.04
N ILE A 98 15.40 6.37 -11.68
CA ILE A 98 15.32 7.66 -12.38
C ILE A 98 16.67 8.38 -12.36
N ARG A 99 17.37 8.39 -11.22
CA ARG A 99 18.69 9.01 -11.10
C ARG A 99 19.75 8.31 -11.96
N PHE A 100 19.70 6.98 -12.05
CA PHE A 100 20.62 6.19 -12.88
C PHE A 100 20.50 6.56 -14.35
N TYR A 101 19.28 6.55 -14.90
CA TYR A 101 19.06 6.87 -16.31
C TYR A 101 19.30 8.35 -16.64
N LYS A 102 18.97 9.29 -15.72
CA LYS A 102 19.31 10.70 -15.89
C LYS A 102 20.82 10.93 -16.00
N LYS A 103 21.62 10.19 -15.22
CA LYS A 103 23.10 10.25 -15.32
C LYS A 103 23.65 9.73 -16.65
N ARG A 104 22.93 8.85 -17.34
CA ARG A 104 23.32 8.30 -18.65
C ARG A 104 22.85 9.13 -19.84
N GLY A 105 22.05 10.18 -19.59
CA GLY A 105 21.42 10.97 -20.65
C GLY A 105 20.29 10.22 -21.38
N GLU A 106 19.80 9.11 -20.82
CA GLU A 106 18.80 8.23 -21.43
C GLU A 106 17.35 8.59 -21.03
N LEU A 107 17.17 9.57 -20.14
CA LEU A 107 15.85 9.99 -19.63
C LEU A 107 15.75 11.52 -19.57
N ASP A 108 14.85 12.07 -20.39
CA ASP A 108 14.52 13.50 -20.48
C ASP A 108 13.08 13.75 -20.00
N ILE A 109 12.91 13.71 -18.66
CA ILE A 109 11.66 13.95 -17.93
C ILE A 109 11.92 14.73 -16.64
#